data_AF-A0A662GEU6-F1
#
_entry.id   AF-A0A662GEU6-F1
#
_cell.length_a   1.000
_cell.length_b   1.000
_cell.length_c   1.000
_cell.angle_alpha   90.00
_cell.angle_beta   90.00
_cell.angle_gamma   90.00
#
_symmetry.space_group_name_H-M   'P 1'
#
loop_
_entity.id
_entity.type
_entity.pdbx_description
1 polymer ?
#
loop_
_entity_poly.entity_id
_entity_poly.type
_entity_poly.pdbx_seq_one_letter_code
_entity_poly.pdbx_strand_id
1 'polypeptide(L)'
;MDITADEIVKLFEENVRARKRLAELLVVEPDIRLAIINAVLRDVATKQDVKDMATKQDIIELRRELKKEIAELRSELKMDIRELRRNFEAKIEREVGRLEVEIDRLYKLVMISVLGILVSVTTTILVRILLP
;
A
#
# COMPACT_ATOMS: atom_id res chain seq x y z
N MET A 1 49.78 34.01 59.53
CA MET A 1 49.95 32.88 58.60
C MET A 1 49.03 33.18 57.45
N ASP A 2 49.61 33.44 56.29
CA ASP A 2 48.83 33.75 55.09
C ASP A 2 48.44 32.43 54.44
N ILE A 3 47.14 32.23 54.24
CA ILE A 3 46.62 31.09 53.50
C ILE A 3 47.06 31.20 52.04
N THR A 4 47.58 30.10 51.50
CA THR A 4 47.99 29.99 50.09
C THR A 4 46.83 29.55 49.20
N ALA A 5 46.91 29.82 47.90
CA ALA A 5 45.90 29.40 46.92
C ALA A 5 45.72 27.87 46.89
N ASP A 6 46.81 27.11 47.04
CA ASP A 6 46.76 25.64 47.07
C ASP A 6 46.05 25.11 48.32
N GLU A 7 46.26 25.75 49.47
CA GLU A 7 45.53 25.41 50.70
C GLU A 7 44.02 25.70 50.57
N ILE A 8 43.64 26.78 49.89
CA ILE A 8 42.23 27.08 49.59
C ILE A 8 41.62 25.99 48.72
N VAL A 9 42.30 25.57 47.65
CA VAL A 9 41.82 24.50 46.75
C VAL A 9 41.64 23.20 47.53
N LYS A 10 42.60 22.83 48.37
CA LYS A 10 42.52 21.62 49.20
C LYS A 10 41.33 21.63 50.16
N LEU A 11 41.05 22.77 50.80
CA LEU A 11 39.88 22.92 51.67
C LEU A 11 38.55 22.75 50.92
N PHE A 12 38.48 23.18 49.65
CA PHE A 12 37.33 22.93 48.79
C PHE A 12 37.25 21.45 48.35
N GLU A 13 38.36 20.82 47.98
CA GLU A 13 38.40 19.41 47.60
C GLU A 13 37.89 18.51 48.73
N GLU A 14 38.31 18.76 49.98
CA GLU A 14 37.89 18.00 51.16
C GLU A 14 36.42 18.25 51.55
N ASN A 15 35.81 19.38 51.14
CA ASN A 15 34.44 19.75 51.50
C ASN A 15 33.50 19.90 50.28
N VAL A 16 32.75 18.84 49.99
CA VAL A 16 31.76 18.80 48.89
C VAL A 16 30.69 19.89 49.01
N ARG A 17 30.23 20.23 50.22
CA ARG A 17 29.21 21.29 50.42
C ARG A 17 29.77 22.66 50.06
N ALA A 18 31.02 22.94 50.44
CA ALA A 18 31.70 24.18 50.10
C ALA A 18 31.89 24.29 48.57
N ARG A 19 32.34 23.21 47.90
CA ARG A 19 32.44 23.17 46.42
C ARG A 19 31.11 23.43 45.74
N LYS A 20 30.04 22.76 46.19
CA LYS A 20 28.70 22.96 45.63
C LYS A 20 28.24 24.40 45.82
N ARG A 21 28.46 24.97 47.01
CA ARG A 21 28.10 26.37 47.31
C ARG A 21 28.87 27.35 46.44
N LEU A 22 30.17 27.12 46.22
CA LEU A 22 30.99 27.93 45.32
C LEU A 22 30.47 27.84 43.88
N ALA A 23 30.17 26.64 43.37
CA ALA A 23 29.60 26.46 42.04
C ALA A 23 28.24 27.16 41.89
N GLU A 24 27.37 27.08 42.90
CA GLU A 24 26.10 27.82 42.91
C GLU A 24 26.31 29.33 42.80
N LEU A 25 27.26 29.89 43.58
CA LEU A 25 27.57 31.32 43.52
C LEU A 25 28.10 31.74 42.15
N LEU A 26 29.00 30.96 41.56
CA LEU A 26 29.57 31.22 40.23
C LEU A 26 28.52 31.14 39.11
N VAL A 27 27.54 30.23 39.20
CA VAL A 27 26.48 30.09 38.18
C VAL A 27 25.45 31.22 38.25
N VAL A 28 25.33 31.91 39.38
CA VAL A 28 24.44 33.08 39.52
C VAL A 28 25.00 34.30 38.79
N GLU A 29 26.33 34.41 38.65
CA GLU A 29 26.98 35.47 37.89
C GLU A 29 26.65 35.36 36.39
N PRO A 30 26.05 36.41 35.77
CA PRO A 30 25.64 36.36 34.37
C PRO A 30 26.76 36.03 33.39
N ASP A 31 27.95 36.58 33.59
CA ASP A 31 29.09 36.42 32.68
C ASP A 31 29.66 35.01 32.73
N ILE A 32 29.82 34.45 33.93
CA ILE A 32 30.28 33.07 34.13
C ILE A 32 29.25 32.09 33.57
N ARG A 33 27.95 32.32 33.85
CA ARG A 33 26.87 31.50 33.30
C ARG A 33 26.87 31.52 31.77
N LEU A 34 27.06 32.69 31.16
CA LEU A 34 27.10 32.83 29.70
C LEU A 34 28.34 32.14 29.11
N ALA A 35 29.50 32.25 29.76
CA ALA A 35 30.72 31.55 29.36
C ALA A 35 30.53 30.01 29.39
N ILE A 36 29.91 29.49 30.45
CA ILE A 36 29.59 28.06 30.57
C ILE A 36 28.61 27.63 29.47
N ILE A 37 27.52 28.38 29.26
CA ILE A 37 26.53 28.10 28.21
C ILE A 37 27.21 28.08 26.84
N ASN A 38 28.00 29.09 26.50
CA ASN A 38 28.69 29.17 25.21
C ASN A 38 29.72 28.04 25.02
N ALA A 39 30.40 27.62 26.09
CA ALA A 39 31.33 26.50 26.05
C ALA A 39 30.62 25.18 25.70
N VAL A 40 29.44 24.93 26.28
CA VAL A 40 28.67 23.69 26.02
C VAL A 40 27.73 23.78 24.82
N LEU A 41 27.44 24.98 24.31
CA LEU A 41 26.46 25.19 23.24
C LEU A 41 26.83 24.45 21.94
N ARG A 42 28.13 24.22 21.68
CA ARG A 42 28.61 23.47 20.52
C ARG A 42 28.36 21.96 20.62
N ASP A 43 28.21 21.45 21.83
CA ASP A 43 28.08 20.02 22.10
C ASP A 43 26.62 19.59 22.35
N VAL A 44 25.69 20.55 22.42
CA VAL A 44 24.26 20.29 22.65
C VAL A 44 23.45 20.59 21.40
N ALA A 45 22.55 19.67 21.04
CA ALA A 45 21.58 19.92 19.98
C ALA A 45 20.57 20.99 20.45
N THR A 46 20.40 22.04 19.66
CA THR A 46 19.41 23.08 19.93
C THR A 46 18.02 22.64 19.50
N LYS A 47 16.98 23.36 19.96
CA LYS A 47 15.61 23.12 19.50
C LYS A 47 15.46 23.30 17.98
N GLN A 48 16.31 24.11 17.36
CA GLN A 48 16.31 24.31 15.92
C GLN A 48 16.88 23.09 15.19
N ASP A 49 17.97 22.51 15.68
CA ASP A 49 18.59 21.31 15.10
C ASP A 49 17.63 20.11 15.13
N VAL A 50 16.78 20.02 16.17
CA VAL A 50 15.78 18.96 16.30
C VAL A 50 14.50 19.22 15.49
N LYS A 51 14.25 20.47 15.07
CA LYS A 51 13.04 20.84 14.32
C LYS A 51 13.01 20.26 12.92
N ASP A 52 14.19 20.11 12.30
CA ASP A 52 14.36 19.66 10.92
C ASP A 52 14.70 18.15 10.84
N MET A 53 14.78 17.45 11.99
CA MET A 53 14.89 15.99 12.04
C MET A 53 13.56 15.34 11.69
N ALA A 54 13.59 14.26 10.88
CA ALA A 54 12.42 13.52 10.39
C ALA A 54 11.21 13.60 11.34
N THR A 55 10.25 14.46 10.98
CA THR A 55 9.22 14.91 11.91
C THR A 55 7.94 14.09 11.74
N LYS A 56 6.97 14.35 12.64
CA LYS A 56 5.58 13.93 12.44
C LYS A 56 5.01 14.36 11.09
N GLN A 57 5.51 15.45 10.49
CA GLN A 57 5.03 15.95 9.21
C GLN A 57 5.38 14.99 8.07
N ASP A 58 6.62 14.48 8.03
CA ASP A 58 7.06 13.52 7.01
C ASP A 58 6.23 12.23 7.08
N ILE A 59 5.92 11.77 8.30
CA ILE A 59 5.04 10.62 8.52
C ILE A 59 3.61 10.91 8.01
N ILE A 60 3.11 12.13 8.21
CA ILE A 60 1.77 12.53 7.73
C ILE A 60 1.75 12.59 6.20
N GLU A 61 2.79 13.11 5.57
CA GLU A 61 2.92 13.17 4.11
C GLU A 61 3.02 11.78 3.50
N LEU A 62 3.92 10.93 4.00
CA LEU A 62 4.03 9.52 3.58
C LEU A 62 2.70 8.77 3.73
N ARG A 63 1.96 9.00 4.84
CA ARG A 63 0.63 8.40 5.03
C ARG A 63 -0.40 8.90 4.01
N ARG A 64 -0.33 10.17 3.61
CA ARG A 64 -1.23 10.73 2.58
C ARG A 64 -0.91 10.15 1.21
N GLU A 65 0.37 10.10 0.85
CA GLU A 65 0.84 9.51 -0.41
C GLU A 65 0.42 8.05 -0.52
N LEU A 66 0.72 7.24 0.50
CA LEU A 66 0.34 5.82 0.53
C LEU A 66 -1.18 5.64 0.43
N LYS A 67 -1.98 6.49 1.09
CA LYS A 67 -3.44 6.42 0.99
C LYS A 67 -3.94 6.75 -0.42
N LYS A 68 -3.28 7.69 -1.10
CA LYS A 68 -3.59 8.07 -2.48
C LYS A 68 -3.26 6.92 -3.44
N GLU A 69 -2.05 6.36 -3.34
CA GLU A 69 -1.63 5.21 -4.16
C GLU A 69 -2.55 4.00 -3.97
N ILE A 70 -2.94 3.68 -2.73
CA ILE A 70 -3.90 2.60 -2.45
C ILE A 70 -5.26 2.88 -3.11
N ALA A 71 -5.71 4.14 -3.13
CA ALA A 71 -6.98 4.50 -3.75
C ALA A 71 -6.92 4.37 -5.28
N GLU A 72 -5.80 4.78 -5.89
CA GLU A 72 -5.53 4.66 -7.32
C GLU A 72 -5.48 3.18 -7.75
N LEU A 73 -4.67 2.36 -7.07
CA LEU A 73 -4.59 0.91 -7.33
C LEU A 73 -5.94 0.20 -7.17
N ARG A 74 -6.75 0.59 -6.18
CA ARG A 74 -8.12 0.06 -6.02
C ARG A 74 -9.04 0.44 -7.18
N SER A 75 -8.86 1.62 -7.76
CA SER A 75 -9.63 2.07 -8.91
C SER A 75 -9.24 1.31 -10.18
N GLU A 76 -7.94 1.16 -10.42
CA GLU A 76 -7.38 0.37 -11.53
C GLU A 76 -7.88 -1.07 -11.48
N LEU A 77 -7.73 -1.75 -10.33
CA LEU A 77 -8.18 -3.13 -10.20
C LEU A 77 -9.69 -3.29 -10.43
N LYS A 78 -10.50 -2.31 -10.03
CA LYS A 78 -11.95 -2.31 -10.34
C LYS A 78 -12.24 -2.11 -11.82
N MET A 79 -11.43 -1.31 -12.53
CA MET A 79 -11.54 -1.18 -13.98
C MET A 79 -11.18 -2.48 -14.68
N ASP A 80 -10.07 -3.11 -14.30
CA ASP A 80 -9.60 -4.37 -14.86
C ASP A 80 -10.63 -5.49 -14.67
N ILE A 81 -11.21 -5.61 -13.47
CA ILE A 81 -12.26 -6.60 -13.20
C ILE A 81 -13.49 -6.37 -14.10
N ARG A 82 -13.89 -5.10 -14.31
CA ARG A 82 -15.02 -4.77 -15.20
C ARG A 82 -14.71 -5.05 -16.66
N GLU A 83 -13.49 -4.82 -17.10
CA GLU A 83 -13.05 -5.15 -18.45
C GLU A 83 -13.01 -6.66 -18.66
N LEU A 84 -12.40 -7.40 -17.74
CA LEU A 84 -12.36 -8.85 -17.80
C LEU A 84 -13.76 -9.46 -17.83
N ARG A 85 -14.68 -8.96 -17.00
CA ARG A 85 -16.08 -9.38 -17.00
C ARG A 85 -16.75 -9.15 -18.34
N ARG A 86 -16.61 -7.95 -18.93
CA ARG A 86 -17.16 -7.63 -20.26
C ARG A 86 -16.58 -8.53 -21.36
N ASN A 87 -15.27 -8.79 -21.31
CA ASN A 87 -14.61 -9.68 -22.26
C ASN A 87 -15.14 -11.12 -22.14
N PHE A 88 -15.41 -11.58 -20.91
CA PHE A 88 -15.96 -12.91 -20.67
C PHE A 88 -17.42 -13.02 -21.13
N GLU A 89 -18.26 -12.03 -20.81
CA GLU A 89 -19.65 -11.93 -21.28
C GLU A 89 -19.70 -11.96 -22.82
N ALA A 90 -18.91 -11.12 -23.49
CA ALA A 90 -18.84 -11.09 -24.95
C ALA A 90 -18.33 -12.41 -25.56
N LYS A 91 -17.40 -13.11 -24.88
CA LYS A 91 -16.92 -14.42 -25.34
C LYS A 91 -18.02 -15.48 -25.22
N ILE A 92 -18.76 -15.49 -24.10
CA ILE A 92 -19.88 -16.42 -23.89
C ILE A 92 -20.96 -16.17 -24.93
N GLU A 93 -21.37 -14.92 -25.17
CA GLU A 93 -22.37 -14.58 -26.17
C GLU A 93 -21.99 -15.08 -27.57
N ARG A 94 -20.72 -14.92 -27.96
CA ARG A 94 -20.22 -15.42 -29.25
C ARG A 94 -20.26 -16.94 -29.35
N GLU A 95 -19.82 -17.65 -28.30
CA GLU A 95 -19.80 -19.11 -28.31
C GLU A 95 -21.22 -19.70 -28.26
N VAL A 96 -22.13 -19.09 -27.49
CA VAL A 96 -23.56 -19.45 -27.48
C VAL A 96 -24.18 -19.23 -28.86
N GLY A 97 -23.96 -18.07 -29.47
CA GLY A 97 -24.48 -17.78 -30.83
C GLY A 97 -23.92 -18.73 -31.89
N ARG A 98 -22.66 -19.15 -31.78
CA ARG A 98 -22.09 -20.19 -32.68
C ARG A 98 -22.82 -21.52 -32.49
N LEU A 99 -23.04 -21.93 -31.25
CA LEU A 99 -23.73 -23.18 -30.93
C LEU A 99 -25.18 -23.17 -31.40
N GLU A 100 -25.90 -22.05 -31.27
CA GLU A 100 -27.27 -21.89 -31.80
C GLU A 100 -27.32 -22.13 -33.32
N VAL A 101 -26.36 -21.58 -34.07
CA VAL A 101 -26.26 -21.79 -35.53
C VAL A 101 -25.93 -23.24 -35.86
N GLU A 102 -25.03 -23.89 -35.11
CA GLU A 102 -24.68 -25.29 -35.32
C GLU A 102 -25.86 -26.23 -35.03
N ILE A 103 -26.61 -25.96 -33.96
CA ILE A 103 -27.82 -26.70 -33.61
C ILE A 103 -28.90 -26.56 -34.69
N ASP A 104 -29.14 -25.35 -35.21
CA ASP A 104 -30.13 -25.13 -36.29
C ASP A 104 -29.76 -25.90 -37.56
N ARG A 105 -28.48 -25.91 -37.94
CA ARG A 105 -28.00 -26.70 -39.09
C ARG A 105 -28.19 -28.19 -38.87
N LEU A 106 -27.84 -28.69 -37.68
CA LEU A 106 -28.02 -30.10 -37.33
C LEU A 106 -29.51 -30.49 -37.36
N TYR A 107 -30.38 -29.66 -36.79
CA TYR A 107 -31.82 -29.88 -36.79
C TYR A 107 -32.37 -29.98 -38.22
N LYS A 108 -31.99 -29.05 -39.10
CA LYS A 108 -32.39 -29.09 -40.52
C LYS A 108 -31.90 -30.36 -41.22
N LEU A 109 -30.65 -30.76 -41.01
CA LEU A 109 -30.09 -31.98 -41.60
C LEU A 109 -30.82 -33.24 -41.13
N VAL A 110 -31.10 -33.34 -39.84
CA VAL A 110 -31.86 -34.45 -39.24
C VAL A 110 -33.30 -34.48 -39.76
N MET A 111 -33.96 -33.33 -39.88
CA MET A 111 -35.32 -33.27 -40.42
C MET A 111 -35.38 -33.74 -41.88
N ILE A 112 -34.41 -33.32 -42.71
CA ILE A 112 -34.30 -33.76 -44.11
C ILE A 112 -34.08 -35.28 -44.18
N SER A 113 -33.17 -35.82 -43.36
CA SER A 113 -32.88 -37.27 -43.39
C SER A 113 -34.07 -38.09 -42.90
N VAL A 114 -34.74 -37.68 -41.83
CA VAL A 114 -35.95 -38.35 -41.32
C VAL A 114 -37.07 -38.33 -42.36
N LEU A 115 -37.32 -37.19 -43.01
CA LEU A 115 -38.30 -37.10 -44.09
C LEU A 115 -37.95 -38.04 -45.26
N GLY A 116 -36.68 -38.09 -45.67
CA GLY A 116 -36.22 -39.01 -46.71
C GLY A 116 -36.45 -40.48 -46.36
N ILE A 117 -36.18 -40.87 -45.11
CA ILE A 117 -36.43 -42.23 -44.61
C ILE A 117 -37.94 -42.54 -44.64
N LEU A 118 -38.79 -41.63 -44.14
CA LEU A 118 -40.25 -41.83 -44.13
C LEU A 118 -40.80 -42.01 -45.55
N VAL A 119 -40.36 -41.20 -46.51
CA VAL A 119 -40.76 -41.32 -47.93
C VAL A 119 -40.30 -42.66 -48.50
N SER A 120 -39.05 -43.06 -48.24
CA SER A 120 -38.50 -44.35 -48.70
C SER A 120 -39.27 -45.55 -48.15
N VAL A 121 -39.56 -45.54 -46.85
CA VAL A 121 -40.34 -46.60 -46.18
C VAL A 121 -41.76 -46.67 -46.75
N THR A 122 -42.43 -45.52 -46.90
CA THR A 122 -43.80 -45.45 -47.45
C THR A 122 -43.83 -45.98 -48.89
N THR A 123 -42.87 -45.58 -49.73
CA THR A 123 -42.74 -46.05 -51.11
C THR A 123 -42.52 -47.56 -51.16
N THR A 124 -41.64 -48.09 -50.31
CA THR A 124 -41.36 -49.54 -50.23
C THR A 124 -42.60 -50.34 -49.83
N ILE A 125 -43.37 -49.86 -48.87
CA ILE A 125 -44.62 -50.49 -48.44
C ILE A 125 -45.65 -50.47 -49.59
N LEU A 126 -45.84 -49.33 -50.25
CA LEU A 126 -46.77 -49.19 -51.37
C LEU A 126 -46.44 -50.14 -52.51
N VAL A 127 -45.17 -50.22 -52.93
CA VAL A 127 -44.73 -51.13 -54.00
C VAL A 127 -45.07 -52.58 -53.68
N ARG A 128 -44.82 -53.04 -52.45
CA ARG A 128 -45.14 -54.43 -52.03
C ARG A 128 -46.64 -54.73 -51.97
N ILE A 129 -47.49 -53.72 -51.77
CA ILE A 129 -48.95 -53.90 -51.74
C ILE A 129 -49.54 -53.88 -53.15
N LEU A 130 -49.02 -53.01 -54.03
CA LEU A 130 -49.53 -52.81 -55.39
C LEU A 130 -49.00 -53.84 -56.41
N LEU A 131 -47.79 -54.35 -56.22
CA LEU A 131 -47.22 -55.45 -57.01
C LEU A 131 -47.21 -56.72 -56.15
N PRO A 132 -48.25 -57.59 -56.25
CA PRO A 132 -48.28 -58.89 -55.59
C PRO A 132 -47.25 -59.88 -56.16
#